data_AF-G5DZL8-F1
#
_entry.id   AF-G5DZL8-F1
#
_cell.length_a   1.000
_cell.length_b   1.000
_cell.length_c   1.000
_cell.angle_alpha   90.00
_cell.angle_beta   90.00
_cell.angle_gamma   90.00
#
_symmetry.space_group_name_H-M   'P 1'
#
loop_
_entity.id
_entity.type
_entity.pdbx_description
1 polymer ?
#
loop_
_entity_poly.entity_id
_entity_poly.type
_entity_poly.pdbx_seq_one_letter_code
_entity_poly.pdbx_strand_id
1 'polypeptide(L)'
;FQGDHGYDNKINSMQTVVGHGPSFKYKTKVLLNIELYNVMCDLLGLRPAPNNGTHGSLNHLLRVVSHKPAPPDEMSKPLPIPSSSTLNEELGCSCDDKNKVEELNKRLNLKGTDDVAIEELSNEIKELTSRNTDKNLLYGRPAVLYKTKYSVLYHSDFESGYSESLLMPLWTSYTVSKQADVSGIPDHLSNCVRLDPRISPGNSQSCSAYKSDKQVSYGFLFPPQLSS
;
A
#
# COMPACT_ATOMS: atom_id res chain seq x y z
N PHE A 1 -36.40 3.84 32.95
CA PHE A 1 -35.28 3.34 32.14
C PHE A 1 -34.01 3.39 32.98
N GLN A 2 -33.21 2.33 32.97
CA GLN A 2 -31.87 2.33 33.57
C GLN A 2 -30.86 2.76 32.50
N GLY A 3 -29.88 3.59 32.89
CA GLY A 3 -28.75 3.92 32.04
C GLY A 3 -27.82 2.73 31.91
N ASP A 4 -27.24 2.53 30.73
CA ASP A 4 -26.37 1.39 30.40
C ASP A 4 -25.23 1.81 29.47
N HIS A 5 -24.14 1.07 29.45
CA HIS A 5 -22.92 1.38 28.70
C HIS A 5 -22.12 0.12 28.32
N GLY A 6 -21.08 0.27 27.48
CA GLY A 6 -20.25 -0.85 27.01
C GLY A 6 -20.55 -1.30 25.58
N TYR A 7 -21.40 -0.55 24.88
CA TYR A 7 -21.65 -0.69 23.45
C TYR A 7 -20.45 -0.19 22.63
N ASP A 8 -20.55 -0.27 21.31
CA ASP A 8 -19.54 0.24 20.38
C ASP A 8 -19.12 1.69 20.74
N ASN A 9 -17.81 1.91 20.86
CA ASN A 9 -17.22 3.18 21.26
C ASN A 9 -17.42 4.30 20.22
N LYS A 10 -17.87 3.98 19.01
CA LYS A 10 -18.26 4.96 17.98
C LYS A 10 -19.60 5.62 18.26
N ILE A 11 -20.45 5.04 19.11
CA ILE A 11 -21.77 5.59 19.43
C ILE A 11 -21.59 6.86 20.26
N ASN A 12 -22.28 7.94 19.89
CA ASN A 12 -22.16 9.24 20.55
C ASN A 12 -22.45 9.20 22.06
N SER A 13 -23.37 8.33 22.51
CA SER A 13 -23.66 8.16 23.95
C SER A 13 -22.52 7.51 24.74
N MET A 14 -21.56 6.86 24.07
CA MET A 14 -20.38 6.22 24.67
C MET A 14 -19.12 7.10 24.59
N GLN A 15 -19.21 8.29 23.96
CA GLN A 15 -18.09 9.22 23.85
C GLN A 15 -17.87 9.97 25.17
N THR A 16 -16.61 10.27 25.47
CA THR A 16 -16.22 10.92 26.72
C THR A 16 -14.94 11.74 26.55
N VAL A 17 -14.56 12.42 27.63
CA VAL A 17 -13.34 13.21 27.87
C VAL A 17 -13.43 14.70 27.54
N VAL A 18 -13.15 15.48 28.59
CA VAL A 18 -12.85 16.92 28.56
C VAL A 18 -11.58 17.12 29.39
N GLY A 19 -10.57 17.79 28.83
CA GLY A 19 -9.33 18.16 29.52
C GLY A 19 -9.22 19.68 29.67
N HIS A 20 -8.80 20.15 30.85
CA HIS A 20 -8.53 21.57 31.11
C HIS A 20 -7.25 21.72 31.94
N GLY A 21 -6.42 22.70 31.58
CA GLY A 21 -5.20 23.00 32.32
C GLY A 21 -4.32 24.04 31.62
N PRO A 22 -3.30 24.56 32.31
CA PRO A 22 -2.43 25.61 31.79
C PRO A 22 -1.62 25.18 30.56
N SER A 23 -1.27 23.88 30.48
CA SER A 23 -0.52 23.30 29.37
C SER A 23 -1.36 23.02 28.13
N PHE A 24 -2.69 23.02 28.26
CA PHE A 24 -3.61 22.73 27.16
C PHE A 24 -4.03 24.01 26.41
N LYS A 25 -4.21 23.88 25.09
CA LYS A 25 -4.88 24.87 24.27
C LYS A 25 -6.39 24.80 24.51
N TYR A 26 -7.06 25.95 24.39
CA TYR A 26 -8.50 26.04 24.59
C TYR A 26 -9.28 25.50 23.38
N LYS A 27 -10.43 24.86 23.62
CA LYS A 27 -11.37 24.35 22.60
C LYS A 27 -10.73 23.43 21.55
N THR A 28 -9.97 22.45 22.00
CA THR A 28 -9.39 21.41 21.12
C THR A 28 -10.15 20.08 21.29
N LYS A 29 -10.30 19.33 20.19
CA LYS A 29 -11.01 18.03 20.20
C LYS A 29 -10.03 16.92 20.51
N VAL A 30 -10.31 16.13 21.53
CA VAL A 30 -9.55 14.92 21.88
C VAL A 30 -10.03 13.75 21.02
N LEU A 31 -9.11 12.85 20.68
CA LEU A 31 -9.37 11.65 19.87
C LEU A 31 -9.61 10.44 20.80
N LEU A 32 -8.75 9.43 20.71
CA LEU A 32 -8.90 8.15 21.41
C LEU A 32 -8.29 8.20 22.81
N ASN A 33 -8.88 7.46 23.76
CA ASN A 33 -8.41 7.38 25.14
C ASN A 33 -7.01 6.76 25.30
N ILE A 34 -6.62 5.85 24.40
CA ILE A 34 -5.29 5.22 24.39
C ILE A 34 -4.15 6.22 24.22
N GLU A 35 -4.42 7.39 23.64
CA GLU A 35 -3.43 8.45 23.42
C GLU A 35 -3.15 9.27 24.69
N LEU A 36 -4.03 9.21 25.70
CA LEU A 36 -3.94 10.03 26.91
C LEU A 36 -2.72 9.68 27.75
N TYR A 37 -2.27 8.42 27.73
CA TYR A 37 -1.09 8.00 28.48
C TYR A 37 0.17 8.77 28.05
N ASN A 38 0.41 8.88 26.74
CA ASN A 38 1.55 9.65 26.21
C ASN A 38 1.48 11.13 26.61
N VAL A 39 0.28 11.73 26.55
CA VAL A 39 0.07 13.13 26.97
C VAL A 39 0.36 13.32 28.46
N MET A 40 -0.08 12.40 29.32
CA MET A 40 0.21 12.48 30.76
C MET A 40 1.72 12.37 31.03
N CYS A 41 2.41 11.47 30.33
CA CYS A 41 3.87 11.38 30.41
C CYS A 41 4.55 12.68 29.96
N ASP A 42 4.12 13.26 28.83
CA ASP A 42 4.65 14.52 28.30
C ASP A 42 4.46 15.69 29.28
N LEU A 43 3.30 15.80 29.92
CA LEU A 43 3.00 16.84 30.92
C LEU A 43 3.85 16.70 32.19
N LEU A 44 4.21 15.49 32.57
CA LEU A 44 5.02 15.19 33.76
C LEU A 44 6.53 15.14 33.44
N GLY A 45 6.94 15.31 32.18
CA GLY A 45 8.33 15.17 31.77
C GLY A 45 8.87 13.73 31.86
N LEU A 46 7.99 12.73 31.76
CA LEU A 46 8.33 11.31 31.84
C LEU A 46 8.50 10.70 30.45
N ARG A 47 9.34 9.66 30.36
CA ARG A 47 9.39 8.79 29.17
C ARG A 47 8.28 7.74 29.25
N PRO A 48 7.34 7.67 28.28
CA PRO A 48 6.29 6.66 28.29
C PRO A 48 6.86 5.25 28.11
N ALA A 49 6.27 4.26 28.79
CA ALA A 49 6.51 2.85 28.52
C ALA A 49 5.85 2.42 27.20
N PRO A 50 6.25 1.28 26.58
CA PRO A 50 5.59 0.77 25.38
C PRO A 50 4.08 0.64 25.56
N ASN A 51 3.32 1.26 24.66
CA ASN A 51 1.86 1.32 24.71
C ASN A 51 1.29 1.42 23.29
N ASN A 52 -0.04 1.34 23.15
CA ASN A 52 -0.71 1.38 21.84
C ASN A 52 -1.00 2.79 21.31
N GLY A 53 -0.75 3.84 22.08
CA GLY A 53 -0.91 5.22 21.63
C GLY A 53 0.21 5.65 20.68
N THR A 54 -0.13 6.48 19.70
CA THR A 54 0.82 7.09 18.78
C THR A 54 1.42 8.35 19.41
N HIS A 55 2.62 8.25 20.00
CA HIS A 55 3.27 9.36 20.69
C HIS A 55 3.45 10.57 19.76
N GLY A 56 2.89 11.72 20.15
CA GLY A 56 2.89 12.96 19.37
C GLY A 56 1.60 13.23 18.57
N SER A 57 0.70 12.25 18.45
CA SER A 57 -0.61 12.42 17.77
C SER A 57 -1.44 13.57 18.37
N LEU A 58 -1.34 13.76 19.69
CA LEU A 58 -2.06 14.78 20.46
C LEU A 58 -1.23 16.06 20.74
N ASN A 59 -0.09 16.25 20.07
CA ASN A 59 0.73 17.46 20.21
C ASN A 59 -0.03 18.76 19.94
N HIS A 60 -1.04 18.70 19.05
CA HIS A 60 -1.88 19.85 18.73
C HIS A 60 -2.73 20.34 19.91
N LEU A 61 -2.95 19.51 20.95
CA LEU A 61 -3.66 19.89 22.17
C LEU A 61 -2.80 20.72 23.13
N LEU A 62 -1.47 20.58 23.06
CA LEU A 62 -0.54 21.17 24.00
C LEU A 62 -0.03 22.53 23.51
N ARG A 63 0.20 23.46 24.45
CA ARG A 63 0.82 24.77 24.16
C ARG A 63 2.31 24.64 23.87
N VAL A 64 2.98 23.74 24.59
CA VAL A 64 4.39 23.41 24.43
C VAL A 64 4.49 21.93 24.11
N VAL A 65 5.22 21.59 23.05
CA VAL A 65 5.39 20.22 22.58
C VAL A 65 6.73 19.67 23.10
N SER A 66 6.68 18.60 23.89
CA SER A 66 7.86 17.89 24.42
C SER A 66 8.44 16.88 23.43
N HIS A 67 7.58 16.11 22.75
CA HIS A 67 7.97 15.06 21.82
C HIS A 67 7.68 15.47 20.37
N LYS A 68 8.68 15.38 19.49
CA LYS A 68 8.51 15.60 18.04
C LYS A 68 8.64 14.26 17.32
N PRO A 69 7.53 13.68 16.82
CA PRO A 69 7.60 12.40 16.12
C PRO A 69 8.34 12.57 14.79
N ALA A 70 9.09 11.53 14.40
CA ALA A 70 9.73 11.39 13.10
C ALA A 70 9.15 10.16 12.39
N PRO A 71 9.10 10.15 11.05
CA PRO A 71 8.72 8.94 10.32
C PRO A 71 9.70 7.80 10.65
N PRO A 72 9.22 6.55 10.76
CA PRO A 72 10.11 5.42 11.00
C PRO A 72 11.01 5.16 9.79
N ASP A 73 12.24 4.73 10.06
CA ASP A 73 13.19 4.36 9.01
C ASP A 73 12.74 3.10 8.27
N GLU A 74 12.83 3.12 6.94
CA GLU A 74 12.56 1.96 6.12
C GLU A 74 13.59 0.85 6.40
N MET A 75 13.11 -0.34 6.76
CA MET A 75 13.97 -1.48 7.09
C MET A 75 14.39 -2.28 5.86
N SER A 76 13.54 -2.35 4.84
CA SER A 76 13.82 -3.07 3.60
C SER A 76 13.59 -2.17 2.40
N LYS A 77 14.63 -1.97 1.60
CA LYS A 77 14.58 -1.22 0.33
C LYS A 77 14.18 -2.15 -0.82
N PRO A 78 13.54 -1.64 -1.88
CA PRO A 78 13.16 -2.45 -3.02
C PRO A 78 14.38 -2.94 -3.78
N LEU A 79 14.31 -4.18 -4.27
CA LEU A 79 15.33 -4.80 -5.10
C LEU A 79 15.03 -4.57 -6.59
N PRO A 80 16.06 -4.44 -7.44
CA PRO A 80 15.88 -4.47 -8.90
C PRO A 80 15.15 -5.73 -9.33
N ILE A 81 14.28 -5.61 -10.33
CA ILE A 81 13.60 -6.75 -10.93
C ILE A 81 14.63 -7.58 -11.70
N PRO A 82 14.76 -8.89 -11.44
CA PRO A 82 15.63 -9.75 -12.25
C PRO A 82 15.12 -9.83 -13.69
N SER A 83 16.02 -9.80 -14.68
CA SER A 83 15.66 -10.15 -16.06
C SER A 83 15.33 -11.64 -16.12
N SER A 84 14.05 -11.97 -16.19
CA SER A 84 13.58 -13.36 -16.25
C SER A 84 14.02 -14.01 -17.56
N SER A 85 14.77 -15.11 -17.47
CA SER A 85 15.00 -16.04 -18.56
C SER A 85 13.78 -16.96 -18.69
N THR A 86 13.30 -17.12 -19.92
CA THR A 86 12.10 -17.89 -20.28
C THR A 86 12.24 -19.38 -19.96
N LEU A 87 11.96 -19.76 -18.71
CA LEU A 87 11.58 -21.13 -18.38
C LEU A 87 10.06 -21.26 -18.57
N ASN A 88 9.65 -22.06 -19.55
CA ASN A 88 8.26 -22.32 -19.88
C ASN A 88 7.62 -23.26 -18.84
N GLU A 89 7.44 -22.79 -17.60
CA GLU A 89 6.61 -23.49 -16.62
C GLU A 89 5.14 -23.04 -16.79
N GLU A 90 4.29 -23.97 -17.19
CA GLU A 90 2.89 -23.72 -17.47
C GLU A 90 2.07 -23.75 -16.17
N LEU A 91 1.86 -22.58 -15.54
CA LEU A 91 1.11 -22.44 -14.28
C LEU A 91 -0.44 -22.49 -14.45
N GLY A 92 -0.93 -22.99 -15.59
CA GLY A 92 -2.35 -23.21 -15.86
C GLY A 92 -3.21 -21.94 -16.04
N CYS A 93 -2.58 -20.77 -16.21
CA CYS A 93 -3.23 -19.50 -16.47
C CYS A 93 -3.64 -19.39 -17.95
N SER A 94 -4.82 -18.82 -18.23
CA SER A 94 -5.31 -18.65 -19.60
C SER A 94 -5.95 -17.29 -19.78
N CYS A 95 -5.79 -16.74 -20.97
CA CYS A 95 -6.58 -15.60 -21.44
C CYS A 95 -6.77 -15.72 -22.96
N ASP A 96 -8.01 -15.59 -23.42
CA ASP A 96 -8.39 -15.87 -24.81
C ASP A 96 -7.85 -14.83 -25.82
N ASP A 97 -7.33 -13.70 -25.35
CA ASP A 97 -6.64 -12.66 -26.13
C ASP A 97 -5.18 -13.06 -26.51
N LYS A 98 -5.01 -14.28 -27.03
CA LYS A 98 -3.70 -14.85 -27.39
C LYS A 98 -2.93 -14.00 -28.42
N ASN A 99 -3.63 -13.30 -29.31
CA ASN A 99 -3.03 -12.49 -30.39
C ASN A 99 -2.36 -11.19 -29.93
N LYS A 100 -2.45 -10.80 -28.65
CA LYS A 100 -1.84 -9.57 -28.11
C LYS A 100 -0.87 -9.80 -26.95
N VAL A 101 -0.55 -11.06 -26.61
CA VAL A 101 0.25 -11.39 -25.41
C VAL A 101 1.65 -10.78 -25.47
N GLU A 102 2.35 -10.89 -26.60
CA GLU A 102 3.69 -10.31 -26.76
C GLU A 102 3.68 -8.78 -26.69
N GLU A 103 2.67 -8.13 -27.28
CA GLU A 103 2.51 -6.67 -27.23
C GLU A 103 2.25 -6.19 -25.79
N LEU A 104 1.35 -6.88 -25.07
CA LEU A 104 1.00 -6.54 -23.69
C LEU A 104 2.19 -6.76 -22.74
N ASN A 105 2.96 -7.84 -22.92
CA ASN A 105 4.18 -8.08 -22.16
C ASN A 105 5.26 -7.04 -22.43
N LYS A 106 5.38 -6.53 -23.67
CA LYS A 106 6.32 -5.44 -24.00
C LYS A 106 5.99 -4.14 -23.25
N ARG A 107 4.71 -3.84 -23.00
CA ARG A 107 4.30 -2.64 -22.22
C ARG A 107 4.82 -2.67 -20.78
N LEU A 108 4.96 -3.86 -20.18
CA LEU A 108 5.45 -4.03 -18.80
C LEU A 108 6.96 -3.80 -18.69
N ASN A 109 7.72 -4.18 -19.72
CA ASN A 109 9.18 -4.04 -19.73
C ASN A 109 9.62 -2.60 -19.97
N LEU A 110 8.88 -1.83 -20.78
CA LEU A 110 9.21 -0.42 -21.05
C LEU A 110 9.24 0.45 -19.79
N LYS A 111 8.47 0.12 -18.75
CA LYS A 111 8.46 0.86 -17.47
C LYS A 111 9.35 0.26 -16.37
N GLY A 112 9.77 -1.00 -16.49
CA GLY A 112 10.57 -1.69 -15.48
C GLY A 112 12.07 -1.35 -15.53
N THR A 113 12.57 -0.95 -16.70
CA THR A 113 13.97 -0.57 -16.92
C THR A 113 14.30 0.86 -16.48
N ASP A 114 13.29 1.68 -16.23
CA ASP A 114 13.47 3.12 -16.07
C ASP A 114 14.06 3.53 -14.71
N ASP A 115 14.15 2.62 -13.73
CA ASP A 115 14.72 2.89 -12.40
C ASP A 115 16.20 2.49 -12.24
N VAL A 116 16.68 1.49 -12.99
CA VAL A 116 18.06 0.99 -12.83
C VAL A 116 19.05 1.78 -13.71
N ALA A 117 18.56 2.53 -14.70
CA ALA A 117 19.39 3.38 -15.58
C ALA A 117 19.27 4.89 -15.27
N ILE A 118 18.78 5.30 -14.09
CA ILE A 118 18.56 6.72 -13.77
C ILE A 118 19.85 7.52 -13.60
N GLU A 119 20.97 6.91 -13.24
CA GLU A 119 22.21 7.69 -13.04
C GLU A 119 22.81 8.22 -14.35
N GLU A 120 22.56 7.58 -15.50
CA GLU A 120 23.16 7.94 -16.80
C GLU A 120 22.20 8.63 -17.78
N LEU A 121 20.91 8.76 -17.46
CA LEU A 121 19.91 9.28 -18.40
C LEU A 121 19.72 10.80 -18.31
N SER A 122 19.50 11.43 -19.47
CA SER A 122 19.36 12.89 -19.62
C SER A 122 18.25 13.47 -18.73
N ASN A 123 18.43 14.71 -18.28
CA ASN A 123 17.52 15.40 -17.36
C ASN A 123 16.06 15.46 -17.88
N GLU A 124 15.83 15.46 -19.20
CA GLU A 124 14.50 15.44 -19.81
C GLU A 124 13.75 14.12 -19.57
N ILE A 125 14.44 12.97 -19.54
CA ILE A 125 13.79 11.68 -19.28
C ILE A 125 13.53 11.50 -17.78
N LYS A 126 14.42 12.00 -16.91
CA LYS A 126 14.17 12.05 -15.45
C LYS A 126 12.86 12.79 -15.13
N GLU A 127 12.57 13.90 -15.81
CA GLU A 127 11.31 14.62 -15.63
C GLU A 127 10.09 13.86 -16.19
N LEU A 128 10.24 13.07 -17.25
CA LEU A 128 9.16 12.24 -17.81
C LEU A 128 8.87 11.00 -16.94
N THR A 129 9.90 10.38 -16.37
CA THR A 129 9.79 9.24 -15.45
C THR A 129 9.20 9.69 -14.11
N SER A 130 9.66 10.82 -13.55
CA SER A 130 9.05 11.44 -12.35
C SER A 130 7.56 11.71 -12.56
N ARG A 131 7.19 12.32 -13.70
CA ARG A 131 5.79 12.63 -14.03
C ARG A 131 4.87 11.41 -14.03
N ASN A 132 5.38 10.21 -14.32
CA ASN A 132 4.59 8.97 -14.32
C ASN A 132 4.55 8.29 -12.96
N THR A 133 5.63 8.30 -12.17
CA THR A 133 5.63 7.79 -10.79
C THR A 133 4.75 8.64 -9.87
N ASP A 134 4.61 9.92 -10.18
CA ASP A 134 3.84 10.88 -9.38
C ASP A 134 2.32 10.69 -9.50
N LYS A 135 1.82 9.99 -10.52
CA LYS A 135 0.36 9.83 -10.72
C LYS A 135 -0.29 8.99 -9.63
N ASN A 136 0.39 7.92 -9.22
CA ASN A 136 -0.19 6.86 -8.40
C ASN A 136 0.51 6.72 -7.03
N LEU A 137 1.68 7.36 -6.84
CA LEU A 137 2.38 7.44 -5.55
C LEU A 137 2.41 8.88 -5.01
N LEU A 138 1.25 9.55 -4.98
CA LEU A 138 1.09 10.96 -4.58
C LEU A 138 1.66 11.31 -3.18
N TYR A 139 1.73 10.33 -2.29
CA TYR A 139 2.23 10.48 -0.93
C TYR A 139 3.56 9.75 -0.69
N GLY A 140 4.23 9.36 -1.77
CA GLY A 140 5.38 8.47 -1.73
C GLY A 140 4.99 7.00 -1.62
N ARG A 141 5.98 6.14 -1.84
CA ARG A 141 5.84 4.68 -1.75
C ARG A 141 5.67 4.24 -0.29
N PRO A 142 4.78 3.28 0.01
CA PRO A 142 4.74 2.65 1.34
C PRO A 142 6.09 2.06 1.74
N ALA A 143 6.63 2.51 2.87
CA ALA A 143 7.90 2.03 3.43
C ALA A 143 7.71 0.69 4.15
N VAL A 144 8.64 -0.26 3.93
CA VAL A 144 8.56 -1.59 4.54
C VAL A 144 9.36 -1.62 5.85
N LEU A 145 8.66 -1.74 6.98
CA LEU A 145 9.22 -1.67 8.34
C LEU A 145 9.57 -3.05 8.94
N TYR A 146 9.74 -4.07 8.11
CA TYR A 146 10.19 -5.40 8.53
C TYR A 146 11.19 -5.96 7.50
N LYS A 147 11.96 -6.97 7.89
CA LYS A 147 12.96 -7.60 7.01
C LYS A 147 12.27 -8.47 5.97
N THR A 148 12.33 -8.08 4.71
CA THR A 148 11.79 -8.87 3.59
C THR A 148 12.50 -8.49 2.28
N LYS A 149 12.32 -9.35 1.26
CA LYS A 149 12.73 -9.06 -0.12
C LYS A 149 11.48 -8.75 -0.94
N TYR A 150 11.51 -7.62 -1.64
CA TYR A 150 10.45 -7.23 -2.54
C TYR A 150 11.01 -6.33 -3.65
N SER A 151 10.28 -6.26 -4.76
CA SER A 151 10.57 -5.39 -5.90
C SER A 151 9.36 -4.52 -6.22
N VAL A 152 9.56 -3.34 -6.79
CA VAL A 152 8.46 -2.49 -7.25
C VAL A 152 8.14 -2.83 -8.70
N LEU A 153 6.88 -3.18 -8.97
CA LEU A 153 6.36 -3.45 -10.29
C LEU A 153 5.56 -2.24 -10.78
N TYR A 154 6.05 -1.61 -11.83
CA TYR A 154 5.46 -0.42 -12.45
C TYR A 154 4.50 -0.79 -13.58
N HIS A 155 3.33 -0.14 -13.63
CA HIS A 155 2.36 -0.29 -14.71
C HIS A 155 1.92 1.10 -15.23
N SER A 156 1.08 1.16 -16.26
CA SER A 156 0.46 2.41 -16.73
C SER A 156 -0.40 3.06 -15.65
N ASP A 157 -1.21 2.22 -14.98
CA ASP A 157 -2.35 2.68 -14.18
C ASP A 157 -2.19 2.40 -12.68
N PHE A 158 -1.15 1.66 -12.29
CA PHE A 158 -0.84 1.36 -10.89
C PHE A 158 0.63 0.96 -10.68
N GLU A 159 1.08 1.03 -9.43
CA GLU A 159 2.33 0.40 -8.97
C GLU A 159 2.06 -0.57 -7.84
N SER A 160 2.96 -1.53 -7.66
CA SER A 160 2.84 -2.51 -6.58
C SER A 160 4.19 -2.93 -6.04
N GLY A 161 4.27 -3.22 -4.75
CA GLY A 161 5.46 -3.80 -4.12
C GLY A 161 5.31 -5.32 -4.03
N TYR A 162 5.94 -6.08 -4.92
CA TYR A 162 5.82 -7.54 -5.01
C TYR A 162 6.82 -8.27 -4.11
N SER A 163 6.33 -9.16 -3.23
CA SER A 163 7.20 -9.99 -2.39
C SER A 163 7.31 -11.40 -2.94
N GLU A 164 8.54 -11.81 -3.27
CA GLU A 164 8.83 -13.18 -3.72
C GLU A 164 8.57 -14.21 -2.61
N SER A 165 8.78 -13.85 -1.34
CA SER A 165 8.52 -14.76 -0.22
C SER A 165 7.04 -15.08 -0.01
N LEU A 166 6.15 -14.15 -0.37
CA LEU A 166 4.70 -14.33 -0.24
C LEU A 166 4.02 -14.66 -1.57
N LEU A 167 4.77 -14.61 -2.67
CA LEU A 167 4.25 -14.76 -4.04
C LEU A 167 3.10 -13.78 -4.34
N MET A 168 3.07 -12.60 -3.69
CA MET A 168 2.01 -11.61 -3.87
C MET A 168 2.47 -10.18 -3.54
N PRO A 169 1.74 -9.16 -4.00
CA PRO A 169 2.00 -7.79 -3.61
C PRO A 169 1.77 -7.54 -2.12
N LEU A 170 2.68 -6.80 -1.50
CA LEU A 170 2.54 -6.21 -0.16
C LEU A 170 1.57 -5.04 -0.16
N TRP A 171 1.54 -4.29 -1.27
CA TRP A 171 0.68 -3.14 -1.49
C TRP A 171 0.52 -2.90 -3.00
N THR A 172 -0.57 -2.23 -3.35
CA THR A 172 -0.88 -1.74 -4.70
C THR A 172 -1.41 -0.32 -4.57
N SER A 173 -0.89 0.60 -5.39
CA SER A 173 -1.27 2.02 -5.38
C SER A 173 -1.71 2.45 -6.76
N TYR A 174 -2.83 3.18 -6.83
CA TYR A 174 -3.39 3.72 -8.05
C TYR A 174 -4.31 4.91 -7.73
N THR A 175 -4.43 5.83 -8.68
CA THR A 175 -5.31 7.00 -8.54
C THR A 175 -6.50 6.89 -9.49
N VAL A 176 -7.71 6.83 -8.93
CA VAL A 176 -8.96 6.76 -9.70
C VAL A 176 -9.43 8.17 -10.07
N SER A 177 -9.71 8.40 -11.36
CA SER A 177 -10.26 9.68 -11.83
C SER A 177 -11.75 9.80 -11.52
N LYS A 178 -12.27 11.04 -11.48
CA LYS A 178 -13.70 11.28 -11.19
C LYS A 178 -14.65 10.67 -12.23
N GLN A 179 -14.18 10.46 -13.46
CA GLN A 179 -14.97 9.92 -14.57
C GLN A 179 -14.80 8.40 -14.74
N ALA A 180 -14.01 7.74 -13.88
CA ALA A 180 -13.79 6.31 -14.00
C ALA A 180 -15.08 5.52 -13.69
N ASP A 181 -15.36 4.50 -14.50
CA ASP A 181 -16.41 3.54 -14.20
C ASP A 181 -15.92 2.54 -13.16
N VAL A 182 -16.58 2.52 -12.00
CA VAL A 182 -16.29 1.61 -10.89
C VAL A 182 -17.31 0.47 -10.80
N SER A 183 -17.99 0.17 -11.91
CA SER A 183 -18.83 -1.01 -12.04
C SER A 183 -18.06 -2.31 -11.76
N GLY A 184 -18.81 -3.41 -11.53
CA GLY A 184 -18.22 -4.71 -11.25
C GLY A 184 -17.32 -5.20 -12.39
N ILE A 185 -16.33 -6.05 -12.06
CA ILE A 185 -15.42 -6.62 -13.06
C ILE A 185 -16.24 -7.48 -14.03
N PRO A 186 -16.24 -7.18 -15.34
CA PRO A 186 -16.87 -8.04 -16.33
C PRO A 186 -16.29 -9.46 -16.33
N ASP A 187 -17.12 -10.49 -16.56
CA ASP A 187 -16.72 -11.90 -16.48
C ASP A 187 -15.52 -12.24 -17.39
N HIS A 188 -15.42 -11.61 -18.55
CA HIS A 188 -14.31 -11.83 -19.50
C HIS A 188 -12.96 -11.34 -18.96
N LEU A 189 -12.94 -10.31 -18.11
CA LEU A 189 -11.73 -9.85 -17.43
C LEU A 189 -11.42 -10.72 -16.20
N SER A 190 -12.45 -11.22 -15.51
CA SER A 190 -12.27 -12.06 -14.32
C SER A 190 -11.53 -13.37 -14.60
N ASN A 191 -11.75 -13.95 -15.80
CA ASN A 191 -11.17 -15.24 -16.22
C ASN A 191 -9.91 -15.09 -17.09
N CYS A 192 -9.45 -13.85 -17.36
CA CYS A 192 -8.25 -13.58 -18.15
C CYS A 192 -7.05 -13.34 -17.23
N VAL A 193 -6.25 -14.39 -16.96
CA VAL A 193 -5.04 -14.29 -16.13
C VAL A 193 -3.83 -14.74 -16.92
N ARG A 194 -2.72 -14.01 -16.78
CA ARG A 194 -1.46 -14.26 -17.47
C ARG A 194 -0.31 -14.15 -16.46
N LEU A 195 0.79 -14.81 -16.78
CA LEU A 195 2.01 -14.69 -16.00
C LEU A 195 2.66 -13.34 -16.24
N ASP A 196 3.20 -12.75 -15.18
CA ASP A 196 4.00 -11.53 -15.27
C ASP A 196 5.42 -11.92 -15.74
N PRO A 197 5.86 -11.49 -16.94
CA PRO A 197 7.17 -11.88 -17.47
C PRO A 197 8.34 -11.33 -16.65
N ARG A 198 8.11 -10.36 -15.76
CA ARG A 198 9.13 -9.76 -14.89
C ARG A 198 9.43 -10.63 -13.68
N ILE A 199 8.53 -11.56 -13.33
CA ILE A 199 8.68 -12.45 -12.18
C ILE A 199 8.96 -13.87 -12.70
N SER A 200 9.86 -14.58 -12.02
CA SER A 200 10.13 -15.97 -12.38
C SER A 200 8.90 -16.86 -12.09
N PRO A 201 8.70 -17.96 -12.83
CA PRO A 201 7.58 -18.87 -12.56
C PRO A 201 7.60 -19.44 -11.14
N GLY A 202 8.79 -19.79 -10.60
CA GLY A 202 8.94 -20.26 -9.23
C GLY A 202 8.61 -19.22 -8.15
N ASN A 203 8.65 -17.93 -8.51
CA ASN A 203 8.23 -16.82 -7.65
C ASN A 203 6.84 -16.29 -8.02
N SER A 204 6.05 -17.01 -8.83
CA SER A 204 4.70 -16.64 -9.25
C SER A 204 3.64 -17.59 -8.66
N GLN A 205 2.40 -17.12 -8.52
CA GLN A 205 1.28 -17.98 -8.11
C GLN A 205 0.81 -18.88 -9.25
N SER A 206 0.29 -20.05 -8.90
CA SER A 206 -0.25 -21.01 -9.85
C SER A 206 -1.76 -20.86 -10.02
N CYS A 207 -2.24 -20.62 -11.24
CA CYS A 207 -3.66 -20.58 -11.54
C CYS A 207 -4.33 -21.96 -11.40
N SER A 208 -3.59 -23.05 -11.65
CA SER A 208 -4.13 -24.41 -11.49
C SER A 208 -4.44 -24.75 -10.03
N ALA A 209 -3.69 -24.18 -9.07
CA ALA A 209 -3.95 -24.34 -7.64
C ALA A 209 -5.33 -23.79 -7.24
N TYR A 210 -5.75 -22.67 -7.83
CA TYR A 210 -7.08 -22.09 -7.57
C TYR A 210 -8.21 -22.81 -8.31
N LYS A 211 -7.93 -23.45 -9.45
CA LYS A 211 -8.93 -24.24 -10.18
C LYS A 211 -9.29 -25.55 -9.47
N SER A 212 -8.35 -26.13 -8.72
CA SER A 212 -8.55 -27.37 -7.99
C SER A 212 -9.16 -27.16 -6.60
N ASP A 213 -8.99 -25.97 -6.02
CA ASP A 213 -9.52 -25.61 -4.71
C ASP A 213 -11.01 -25.20 -4.79
N LYS A 214 -11.83 -25.68 -3.85
CA LYS A 214 -13.27 -25.38 -3.76
C LYS A 214 -13.61 -24.36 -2.68
N GLN A 215 -12.66 -24.05 -1.80
CA GLN A 215 -12.82 -23.14 -0.67
C GLN A 215 -12.17 -21.78 -0.93
N VAL A 216 -11.18 -21.72 -1.82
CA VAL A 216 -10.41 -20.51 -2.12
C VAL A 216 -10.40 -20.23 -3.61
N SER A 217 -10.51 -18.94 -3.95
CA SER A 217 -10.31 -18.41 -5.30
C SER A 217 -9.32 -17.24 -5.25
N TYR A 218 -8.96 -16.68 -6.39
CA TYR A 218 -8.12 -15.49 -6.49
C TYR A 218 -8.95 -14.22 -6.64
N GLY A 219 -8.30 -13.08 -6.43
CA GLY A 219 -8.85 -11.74 -6.69
C GLY A 219 -7.75 -10.78 -7.11
N PHE A 220 -8.13 -9.60 -7.57
CA PHE A 220 -7.20 -8.59 -8.07
C PHE A 220 -7.10 -7.41 -7.10
N LEU A 221 -5.88 -6.98 -6.77
CA LEU A 221 -5.65 -5.80 -5.95
C LEU A 221 -5.86 -4.49 -6.73
N PHE A 222 -5.41 -4.46 -7.98
CA PHE A 222 -5.78 -3.41 -8.94
C PHE A 222 -7.02 -3.88 -9.73
N PRO A 223 -8.13 -3.12 -9.76
CA PRO A 223 -9.33 -3.50 -10.49
C PRO A 223 -9.09 -3.48 -12.02
N PRO A 224 -9.15 -4.63 -12.73
CA PRO A 224 -8.79 -4.69 -14.15
C PRO A 224 -9.67 -3.82 -15.06
N GLN A 225 -10.92 -3.53 -14.66
CA GLN A 225 -11.83 -2.67 -15.41
C GLN A 225 -11.38 -1.20 -15.46
N LEU A 226 -10.42 -0.80 -14.62
CA LEU A 226 -9.83 0.54 -14.62
C LEU A 226 -8.58 0.65 -15.51
N SER A 227 -8.14 -0.46 -16.12
CA SER A 227 -7.01 -0.45 -17.05
C SER A 227 -7.38 0.29 -18.34
N SER A 228 -6.48 1.12 -18.85
CA SER A 228 -6.62 1.81 -20.15
C SER A 228 -5.94 1.07 -21.30
#